data_AF-A0A4V0NEH0-F1
#
_entry.id   AF-A0A4V0NEH0-F1
#
_cell.length_a   1.000
_cell.length_b   1.000
_cell.length_c   1.000
_cell.angle_alpha   90.00
_cell.angle_beta   90.00
_cell.angle_gamma   90.00
#
_symmetry.space_group_name_H-M   'P 1'
#
loop_
_entity.id
_entity.type
_entity.pdbx_description
1 polymer ?
#
loop_
_entity_poly.entity_id
_entity_poly.type
_entity_poly.pdbx_seq_one_letter_code
_entity_poly.pdbx_strand_id
1 'polypeptide(L)'
;MVARREWTHAWWTKASVTTEMVTSLAVVEELERGEFAAREDCLTLTAALPVLAIEPPILEIVEAYIRHRVMPADPAGDALHLAIASYHRCDFLVTWNCKHLANANKFGHIRRVNGLLDLFTPALVTPLQLLGGNDDDDEG
;
A
#
# COMPACT_ATOMS: atom_id res chain seq x y z
N MET A 1 -9.27 0.22 17.97
CA MET A 1 -10.41 0.94 17.33
C MET A 1 -11.15 -0.06 16.47
N VAL A 2 -12.27 -0.60 16.95
CA VAL A 2 -13.01 -1.73 16.34
C VAL A 2 -13.39 -1.45 14.86
N ALA A 3 -13.76 -0.21 14.55
CA ALA A 3 -14.16 0.22 13.22
C ALA A 3 -13.11 -0.04 12.11
N ARG A 4 -11.81 0.19 12.35
CA ARG A 4 -10.77 -0.05 11.32
C ARG A 4 -10.65 -1.52 10.94
N ARG A 5 -10.84 -2.41 11.91
CA ARG A 5 -10.84 -3.85 11.68
C ARG A 5 -12.04 -4.24 10.83
N GLU A 6 -13.23 -3.77 11.18
CA GLU A 6 -14.46 -4.02 10.43
C GLU A 6 -14.37 -3.52 8.99
N TRP A 7 -13.88 -2.29 8.78
CA TRP A 7 -13.67 -1.75 7.43
C TRP A 7 -12.63 -2.53 6.64
N THR A 8 -11.56 -3.00 7.28
CA THR A 8 -10.57 -3.84 6.59
C THR A 8 -11.18 -5.16 6.15
N HIS A 9 -11.96 -5.83 7.01
CA HIS A 9 -12.65 -7.07 6.65
C HIS A 9 -13.68 -6.85 5.54
N ALA A 10 -14.54 -5.84 5.67
CA ALA A 10 -15.56 -5.54 4.68
C ALA A 10 -14.93 -5.23 3.31
N TRP A 11 -13.86 -4.44 3.29
CA TRP A 11 -13.12 -4.16 2.06
C TRP A 11 -12.49 -5.43 1.48
N TRP A 12 -11.82 -6.24 2.31
CA TRP A 12 -11.16 -7.47 1.88
C TRP A 12 -12.14 -8.44 1.24
N THR A 13 -13.31 -8.63 1.84
CA THR A 13 -14.37 -9.50 1.29
C THR A 13 -14.89 -9.00 -0.07
N LYS A 14 -14.98 -7.69 -0.28
CA LYS A 14 -15.36 -7.12 -1.58
C LYS A 14 -14.21 -7.23 -2.60
N ALA A 15 -13.00 -6.90 -2.18
CA ALA A 15 -11.82 -6.89 -3.04
C ALA A 15 -11.46 -8.28 -3.56
N SER A 16 -11.63 -9.33 -2.75
CA SER A 16 -11.30 -10.71 -3.12
C SER A 16 -12.09 -11.26 -4.31
N VAL A 17 -13.19 -10.61 -4.69
CA VAL A 17 -14.03 -10.99 -5.84
C VAL A 17 -14.04 -9.94 -6.95
N THR A 18 -13.58 -8.71 -6.68
CA THR A 18 -13.66 -7.58 -7.63
C THR A 18 -12.32 -7.06 -8.12
N THR A 19 -11.23 -7.41 -7.45
CA THR A 19 -9.91 -6.82 -7.68
C THR A 19 -8.84 -7.91 -7.70
N GLU A 20 -7.80 -7.72 -8.51
CA GLU A 20 -6.58 -8.52 -8.39
C GLU A 20 -5.82 -8.08 -7.13
N MET A 21 -5.94 -8.87 -6.07
CA MET A 21 -5.24 -8.62 -4.82
C MET A 21 -3.87 -9.27 -4.86
N VAL A 22 -2.84 -8.49 -4.52
CA VAL A 22 -1.46 -8.95 -4.47
C VAL A 22 -0.83 -8.52 -3.14
N THR A 23 0.24 -9.21 -2.74
CA THR A 23 1.05 -8.88 -1.57
C THR A 23 2.54 -8.90 -1.93
N SER A 24 3.42 -8.63 -0.97
CA SER A 24 4.87 -8.76 -1.13
C SER A 24 5.50 -9.42 0.09
N LEU A 25 6.74 -9.91 -0.06
CA LEU A 25 7.50 -10.44 1.07
C LEU A 25 7.73 -9.38 2.16
N ALA A 26 7.82 -8.10 1.81
CA ALA A 26 7.95 -7.02 2.77
C ALA A 26 6.72 -6.95 3.71
N VAL A 27 5.51 -7.13 3.18
CA VAL A 27 4.28 -7.18 4.00
C VAL A 27 4.28 -8.39 4.93
N VAL A 28 4.71 -9.56 4.42
CA VAL A 28 4.78 -10.79 5.23
C VAL A 28 5.78 -10.62 6.37
N GLU A 29 6.99 -10.12 6.09
CA GLU A 29 8.01 -9.87 7.12
C GLU A 29 7.54 -8.86 8.18
N GLU A 30 6.81 -7.81 7.79
CA GLU A 30 6.24 -6.85 8.73
C GLU A 30 5.18 -7.48 9.64
N LEU A 31 4.30 -8.31 9.07
CA LEU A 31 3.30 -9.05 9.85
C LEU A 31 3.96 -10.06 10.80
N GLU A 32 5.05 -10.70 10.37
CA GLU A 32 5.82 -11.63 11.20
C GLU A 32 6.53 -10.96 12.37
N ARG A 33 7.05 -9.74 12.15
CA ARG A 33 7.72 -8.95 13.20
C ARG A 33 6.76 -8.27 14.17
N GLY A 34 5.53 -8.00 13.74
CA GLY A 34 4.53 -7.32 14.55
C GLY A 34 3.96 -8.21 15.66
N GLU A 35 3.73 -7.65 16.85
CA GLU A 35 3.01 -8.34 17.94
C GLU A 35 1.60 -7.76 18.10
N PHE A 36 0.59 -8.50 17.66
CA PHE A 36 -0.82 -8.12 17.80
C PHE A 36 -1.75 -9.34 17.73
N ALA A 37 -2.93 -9.23 18.36
CA ALA A 37 -3.84 -10.36 18.58
C ALA A 37 -4.34 -11.06 17.30
N ALA A 38 -4.37 -10.37 16.16
CA ALA A 38 -4.87 -10.88 14.88
C ALA A 38 -3.75 -11.27 13.89
N ARG A 39 -2.50 -11.42 14.37
CA ARG A 39 -1.33 -11.69 13.51
C ARG A 39 -1.50 -12.93 12.65
N GLU A 40 -1.86 -14.06 13.26
CA GLU A 40 -2.05 -15.34 12.56
C GLU A 40 -3.15 -15.28 11.50
N ASP A 41 -4.26 -14.58 11.81
CA ASP A 41 -5.35 -14.35 10.87
C ASP A 41 -4.85 -13.53 9.66
N CYS A 42 -4.08 -12.47 9.90
CA CYS A 42 -3.51 -11.64 8.83
C CYS A 42 -2.54 -12.45 7.95
N LEU A 43 -1.62 -13.22 8.55
CA LEU A 43 -0.67 -14.06 7.81
C LEU A 43 -1.41 -15.07 6.93
N THR A 44 -2.43 -15.73 7.48
CA THR A 44 -3.27 -16.69 6.75
C THR A 44 -3.98 -16.05 5.56
N LEU A 45 -4.55 -14.85 5.73
CA LEU A 45 -5.21 -14.11 4.65
C LEU A 45 -4.22 -13.72 3.55
N THR A 46 -3.04 -13.22 3.91
CA THR A 46 -2.03 -12.80 2.93
C THR A 46 -1.36 -13.95 2.20
N ALA A 47 -1.26 -15.13 2.82
CA ALA A 47 -0.64 -16.31 2.22
C ALA A 47 -1.39 -16.84 0.99
N ALA A 48 -2.68 -16.49 0.84
CA ALA A 48 -3.48 -16.85 -0.32
C ALA A 48 -3.27 -15.91 -1.52
N LEU A 49 -2.59 -14.77 -1.34
CA LEU A 49 -2.39 -13.78 -2.39
C LEU A 49 -1.13 -14.06 -3.21
N PRO A 50 -1.14 -13.78 -4.52
CA PRO A 50 0.08 -13.70 -5.31
C PRO A 50 1.10 -12.74 -4.67
N VAL A 51 2.35 -13.19 -4.60
CA VAL A 51 3.46 -12.43 -4.02
C VAL A 51 4.25 -11.77 -5.14
N LEU A 52 4.31 -10.45 -5.13
CA LEU A 52 5.14 -9.66 -6.04
C LEU A 52 6.62 -9.85 -5.71
N ALA A 53 7.42 -10.09 -6.74
CA ALA A 53 8.87 -10.24 -6.62
C ALA A 53 9.54 -8.90 -6.28
N ILE A 54 10.54 -8.94 -5.40
CA ILE A 54 11.42 -7.81 -5.12
C ILE A 54 12.63 -7.92 -6.03
N GLU A 55 12.56 -7.26 -7.17
CA GLU A 55 13.60 -7.24 -8.20
C GLU A 55 14.70 -6.21 -7.87
N PRO A 56 15.93 -6.38 -8.36
CA PRO A 56 17.02 -5.42 -8.12
C PRO A 56 16.67 -3.94 -8.40
N PRO A 57 15.93 -3.58 -9.47
CA PRO A 57 15.53 -2.20 -9.71
C PRO A 57 14.64 -1.61 -8.61
N ILE A 58 13.89 -2.43 -7.87
CA ILE A 58 13.06 -1.95 -6.75
C ILE A 58 13.94 -1.35 -5.65
N LEU A 59 15.11 -1.93 -5.39
CA LEU A 59 16.05 -1.40 -4.39
C LEU A 59 16.63 -0.04 -4.80
N GLU A 60 16.92 0.13 -6.10
CA GLU A 60 17.37 1.42 -6.66
C GLU A 60 16.28 2.49 -6.52
N ILE A 61 15.01 2.12 -6.73
CA ILE A 61 13.85 3.00 -6.53
C ILE A 61 13.72 3.41 -5.05
N VAL A 62 13.89 2.47 -4.11
CA VAL A 62 13.88 2.76 -2.67
C VAL A 62 14.96 3.77 -2.29
N GLU A 63 16.19 3.57 -2.78
CA GLU A 63 17.28 4.52 -2.56
C GLU A 63 16.95 5.91 -3.13
N ALA A 64 16.35 5.97 -4.32
CA ALA A 64 15.91 7.22 -4.92
C ALA A 64 14.83 7.90 -4.05
N TYR A 65 13.84 7.17 -3.53
CA TYR A 65 12.84 7.71 -2.62
C TYR A 65 13.44 8.29 -1.34
N ILE A 66 14.41 7.62 -0.74
CA ILE A 66 15.12 8.10 0.44
C ILE A 66 15.92 9.36 0.09
N ARG A 67 16.67 9.35 -1.02
CA ARG A 67 17.49 10.47 -1.49
C ARG A 67 16.65 11.71 -1.76
N HIS A 68 15.49 11.53 -2.38
CA HIS A 68 14.54 12.61 -2.66
C HIS A 68 13.65 12.96 -1.45
N ARG A 69 13.81 12.30 -0.30
CA ARG A 69 13.03 12.52 0.93
C ARG A 69 11.52 12.33 0.73
N VAL A 70 11.15 11.36 -0.11
CA VAL A 70 9.76 10.91 -0.27
C VAL A 70 9.30 10.26 1.03
N MET A 71 10.16 9.43 1.62
CA MET A 71 9.94 8.69 2.86
C MET A 71 11.11 8.88 3.83
N PRO A 72 10.94 8.55 5.12
CA PRO A 72 12.05 8.45 6.07
C PRO A 72 13.16 7.52 5.54
N ALA A 73 14.38 7.72 6.05
CA ALA A 73 15.53 6.88 5.72
C ALA A 73 15.44 5.50 6.42
N ASP A 74 14.44 4.72 6.03
CA ASP A 74 14.24 3.34 6.40
C ASP A 74 13.97 2.52 5.12
N PRO A 75 14.98 1.80 4.60
CA PRO A 75 14.86 1.06 3.36
C PRO A 75 13.96 -0.18 3.45
N ALA A 76 13.63 -0.64 4.66
CA ALA A 76 12.69 -1.74 4.87
C ALA A 76 11.27 -1.25 5.17
N GLY A 77 11.06 0.06 5.31
CA GLY A 77 9.78 0.67 5.67
C GLY A 77 8.91 1.07 4.47
N ASP A 78 8.13 2.13 4.63
CA ASP A 78 7.11 2.59 3.65
C ASP A 78 7.67 2.84 2.22
N ALA A 79 8.97 3.14 2.09
CA ALA A 79 9.61 3.33 0.80
C ALA A 79 9.60 2.06 -0.06
N LEU A 80 9.82 0.89 0.57
CA LEU A 80 9.85 -0.40 -0.11
C LEU A 80 8.47 -0.77 -0.65
N HIS A 81 7.42 -0.62 0.16
CA HIS A 81 6.04 -0.87 -0.28
C HIS A 81 5.63 0.00 -1.46
N LEU A 82 5.96 1.30 -1.40
CA LEU A 82 5.69 2.23 -2.49
C LEU A 82 6.47 1.86 -3.75
N ALA A 83 7.73 1.45 -3.62
CA ALA A 83 8.58 1.08 -4.75
C ALA A 83 8.06 -0.19 -5.45
N ILE A 84 7.67 -1.21 -4.67
CA ILE A 84 7.06 -2.44 -5.19
C ILE A 84 5.78 -2.11 -5.95
N ALA A 85 4.86 -1.35 -5.35
CA ALA A 85 3.60 -0.98 -5.99
C ALA A 85 3.80 -0.13 -7.26
N SER A 86 4.79 0.77 -7.26
CA SER A 86 5.11 1.62 -8.41
C SER A 86 5.77 0.82 -9.55
N TYR A 87 6.68 -0.11 -9.22
CA TYR A 87 7.37 -0.94 -10.20
C TYR A 87 6.43 -1.94 -10.88
N HIS A 88 5.59 -2.63 -10.09
CA HIS A 88 4.61 -3.58 -10.59
C HIS A 88 3.31 -2.91 -11.10
N ARG A 89 3.27 -1.58 -11.10
CA ARG A 89 2.16 -0.76 -11.61
C ARG A 89 0.80 -1.10 -10.95
N CYS A 90 0.80 -1.35 -9.65
CA CYS A 90 -0.42 -1.59 -8.88
C CYS A 90 -1.27 -0.31 -8.84
N ASP A 91 -2.56 -0.39 -9.18
CA ASP A 91 -3.44 0.78 -9.18
C ASP A 91 -3.58 1.40 -7.77
N PHE A 92 -3.60 0.55 -6.75
CA PHE A 92 -3.81 0.95 -5.35
C PHE A 92 -2.73 0.35 -4.44
N LEU A 93 -2.22 1.16 -3.52
CA LEU A 93 -1.52 0.70 -2.33
C LEU A 93 -2.42 0.97 -1.12
N VAL A 94 -3.03 -0.09 -0.60
CA VAL A 94 -4.05 -0.01 0.45
C VAL A 94 -3.39 0.02 1.82
N THR A 95 -3.60 1.09 2.59
CA THR A 95 -2.89 1.28 3.86
C THR A 95 -3.68 2.10 4.87
N TRP A 96 -3.50 1.81 6.15
CA TRP A 96 -3.94 2.68 7.26
C TRP A 96 -2.85 3.66 7.70
N ASN A 97 -1.65 3.62 7.11
CA ASN A 97 -0.54 4.49 7.47
C ASN A 97 -0.69 5.90 6.85
N CYS A 98 -1.64 6.67 7.36
CA CYS A 98 -1.90 8.04 6.90
C CYS A 98 -0.83 9.06 7.31
N LYS A 99 0.11 8.68 8.19
CA LYS A 99 1.21 9.57 8.63
C LYS A 99 2.35 9.58 7.62
N HIS A 100 2.66 8.42 7.03
CA HIS A 100 3.79 8.28 6.12
C HIS A 100 3.36 8.19 4.65
N LEU A 101 2.30 7.45 4.35
CA LEU A 101 1.79 7.22 2.99
C LEU A 101 0.60 8.12 2.63
N ALA A 102 -0.51 8.08 3.39
CA ALA A 102 -1.75 8.77 3.01
C ALA A 102 -1.85 10.25 3.47
N ASN A 103 -0.74 10.99 3.51
CA ASN A 103 -0.78 12.45 3.71
C ASN A 103 -0.92 13.13 2.33
N ALA A 104 -2.02 13.83 2.07
CA ALA A 104 -2.28 14.51 0.81
C ALA A 104 -1.13 15.45 0.35
N ASN A 105 -0.41 16.05 1.30
CA ASN A 105 0.76 16.91 1.01
C ASN A 105 1.96 16.12 0.47
N LYS A 106 2.05 14.81 0.77
CA LYS A 106 3.12 13.92 0.27
C LYS A 106 2.78 13.34 -1.10
N PHE A 107 1.50 13.19 -1.44
CA PHE A 107 1.10 12.59 -2.71
C PHE A 107 1.61 13.39 -3.92
N GLY A 108 1.57 14.72 -3.84
CA GLY A 108 2.17 15.58 -4.86
C GLY A 108 3.68 15.39 -4.99
N HIS A 109 4.39 15.13 -3.89
CA HIS A 109 5.83 14.85 -3.91
C HIS A 109 6.14 13.49 -4.52
N ILE A 110 5.40 12.45 -4.11
CA ILE A 110 5.49 11.09 -4.67
C ILE A 110 5.29 11.15 -6.18
N ARG A 111 4.20 11.78 -6.65
CA ARG A 111 3.90 11.90 -8.09
C ARG A 111 5.02 12.59 -8.87
N ARG A 112 5.62 13.64 -8.31
CA ARG A 112 6.76 14.33 -8.94
C ARG A 112 7.97 13.42 -9.05
N VAL A 113 8.35 12.75 -7.96
CA VAL A 113 9.53 11.87 -7.94
C VAL A 113 9.32 10.66 -8.84
N ASN A 114 8.16 10.00 -8.78
CA ASN A 114 7.84 8.90 -9.68
C ASN A 114 7.86 9.37 -11.14
N GLY A 115 7.33 10.56 -11.45
CA GLY A 115 7.41 11.12 -12.80
C GLY A 115 8.86 11.40 -13.26
N LEU A 116 9.76 11.82 -12.38
CA LEU A 116 11.18 11.98 -12.70
C LEU A 116 11.90 10.65 -12.96
N LEU A 117 11.42 9.57 -12.33
CA LEU A 117 11.98 8.22 -12.43
C LEU A 117 11.27 7.36 -13.49
N ASP A 118 10.30 7.93 -14.23
CA ASP A 118 9.43 7.21 -15.19
C ASP A 118 8.68 6.01 -14.56
N LEU A 119 8.23 6.17 -13.32
CA LEU A 119 7.52 5.15 -12.54
C LEU A 119 6.00 5.42 -12.51
N PHE A 120 5.23 4.33 -12.43
CA PHE A 120 3.81 4.41 -12.12
C PHE A 120 3.59 4.99 -10.71
N THR A 121 2.49 5.70 -10.50
CA THR A 121 2.14 6.26 -9.18
C THR A 121 0.87 5.60 -8.66
N PRO A 122 0.95 4.65 -7.71
CA PRO A 122 -0.22 4.02 -7.13
C PRO A 122 -1.05 5.03 -6.35
N ALA A 123 -2.38 4.87 -6.37
CA ALA A 123 -3.25 5.60 -5.47
C ALA A 123 -3.08 5.07 -4.03
N LEU A 124 -2.77 5.97 -3.10
CA LEU A 124 -2.62 5.63 -1.68
C LEU A 124 -3.97 5.80 -0.99
N VAL A 125 -4.62 4.67 -0.68
CA VAL A 125 -6.02 4.66 -0.23
C VAL A 125 -6.18 3.82 1.01
N THR A 126 -7.12 4.20 1.86
CA THR A 126 -7.55 3.38 2.99
C THR A 126 -8.62 2.36 2.54
N PRO A 127 -8.79 1.23 3.24
CA PRO A 127 -9.91 0.32 3.00
C PRO A 127 -11.27 1.02 3.03
N LEU A 128 -11.43 2.03 3.91
CA LEU A 128 -12.67 2.81 3.99
C LEU A 128 -12.97 3.58 2.69
N GLN A 129 -11.96 4.22 2.08
CA GLN A 129 -12.14 4.94 0.82
C GLN A 129 -12.55 4.01 -0.33
N LEU A 130 -12.10 2.74 -0.31
CA LEU A 130 -12.47 1.74 -1.33
C LEU A 130 -13.86 1.11 -1.07
N LEU A 131 -14.39 1.22 0.14
CA LEU A 131 -15.74 0.74 0.48
C LEU A 131 -16.85 1.70 0.03
N GLY A 132 -16.56 3.01 -0.05
CA GLY A 132 -17.56 4.05 -0.31
C GLY A 132 -17.06 5.17 -1.22
N GLY A 133 -16.48 4.81 -2.38
CA GLY A 133 -16.31 5.78 -3.46
C GLY A 133 -17.64 6.11 -4.11
N ASN A 134 -18.40 7.02 -3.48
CA ASN A 134 -19.21 8.09 -4.08
C ASN A 134 -19.92 8.85 -2.95
N ASP A 135 -19.36 10.01 -2.58
CA ASP A 135 -20.15 11.10 -1.98
C ASP A 135 -20.93 11.87 -3.08
N ASP A 136 -20.93 11.39 -4.33
CA ASP A 136 -21.53 12.04 -5.52
C ASP A 136 -22.52 11.13 -6.29
N ASP A 137 -23.32 10.29 -5.62
CA ASP A 137 -24.52 9.65 -6.22
C ASP A 137 -25.81 10.30 -5.67
N ASP A 138 -25.82 11.63 -5.63
CA ASP A 138 -27.02 12.42 -5.34
C ASP A 138 -27.06 13.66 -6.26
N GLU A 139 -27.05 13.43 -7.57
CA GLU A 139 -27.55 14.38 -8.57
C GLU A 139 -27.87 13.64 -9.89
N GLY A 140 -29.16 13.40 -10.15
CA GLY A 140 -29.67 12.87 -11.43
C GLY A 140 -31.01 12.15 -11.35
#